data_AF-A0ABD1W6K1-F1
#
_entry.id   AF-A0ABD1W6K1-F1
#
_cell.length_a   1.000
_cell.length_b   1.000
_cell.length_c   1.000
_cell.angle_alpha   90.00
_cell.angle_beta   90.00
_cell.angle_gamma   90.00
#
_symmetry.space_group_name_H-M   'P 1'
#
loop_
_entity.id
_entity.type
_entity.pdbx_description
1 polymer ?
#
loop_
_entity_poly.entity_id
_entity_poly.type
_entity_poly.pdbx_seq_one_letter_code
_entity_poly.pdbx_strand_id
1 'polypeptide(L)'
;MEDDTGERSSFVIGLIENRAKEVGVAAFDLRLASLNLSQYIETSISYQNTKTLLNFYDPMVVIVTPTKLAPDGMIGVSELVDRFCLSTRKGAVLVKNLAAKGPSALSLDTYYKQYYLSLAAAAATIKWYFPTLA
;
A
#
# COMPACT_ATOMS: atom_id res chain seq x y z
N MET A 1 -0.36 -4.82 37.93
CA MET A 1 -0.51 -5.34 36.56
C MET A 1 -0.82 -4.13 35.72
N GLU A 2 0.16 -3.67 34.96
CA GLU A 2 -0.01 -2.52 34.06
C GLU A 2 -1.01 -2.92 32.98
N ASP A 3 -2.09 -2.17 32.92
CA ASP A 3 -3.12 -2.28 31.89
C ASP A 3 -2.48 -1.79 30.59
N ASP A 4 -1.88 -2.72 29.84
CA ASP A 4 -1.41 -2.46 28.48
C ASP A 4 -2.64 -2.35 27.57
N THR A 5 -3.41 -1.28 27.76
CA THR A 5 -4.21 -0.66 26.71
C THR A 5 -3.26 -0.05 25.69
N GLY A 6 -2.41 -0.87 25.07
CA GLY A 6 -1.61 -0.50 23.92
C GLY A 6 -2.60 0.00 22.87
N GLU A 7 -2.51 1.28 22.53
CA GLU A 7 -3.37 1.87 21.52
C GLU A 7 -3.27 1.01 20.27
N ARG A 8 -4.37 0.35 19.90
CA ARG A 8 -4.44 -0.36 18.63
C ARG A 8 -4.10 0.67 17.55
N SER A 9 -3.13 0.34 16.70
CA SER A 9 -2.79 1.17 15.54
C SER A 9 -4.06 1.58 14.81
N SER A 10 -4.07 2.77 14.19
CA SER A 10 -5.21 3.30 13.41
C SER A 10 -4.89 3.39 11.93
N PHE A 11 -3.74 2.81 11.52
CA PHE A 11 -3.25 2.90 10.15
C PHE A 11 -3.78 1.79 9.27
N VAL A 12 -4.23 2.16 8.09
CA VAL A 12 -4.48 1.27 6.94
C VAL A 12 -3.46 1.64 5.86
N ILE A 13 -2.72 0.66 5.36
CA ILE A 13 -1.66 0.87 4.37
C ILE A 13 -2.08 0.24 3.05
N GLY A 14 -2.14 1.05 1.98
CA GLY A 14 -2.24 0.58 0.60
C GLY A 14 -0.87 0.45 -0.03
N LEU A 15 -0.61 -0.63 -0.77
CA LEU A 15 0.62 -0.87 -1.50
C LEU A 15 0.34 -1.29 -2.95
N ILE A 16 1.08 -0.69 -3.87
CA ILE A 16 1.11 -1.05 -5.29
C ILE A 16 2.55 -1.06 -5.77
N GLU A 17 2.94 -2.09 -6.51
CA GLU A 17 4.23 -2.15 -7.20
C GLU A 17 4.08 -2.17 -8.71
N ASN A 18 5.11 -1.70 -9.42
CA ASN A 18 5.26 -1.89 -10.87
C ASN A 18 6.41 -2.86 -11.22
N ARG A 19 6.65 -3.04 -12.52
CA ARG A 19 7.70 -3.94 -13.03
C ARG A 19 9.12 -3.49 -12.76
N ALA A 20 9.34 -2.21 -12.49
CA ALA A 20 10.63 -1.65 -12.15
C ALA A 20 10.92 -1.71 -10.64
N LYS A 21 10.12 -2.44 -9.86
CA LYS A 21 10.15 -2.45 -8.39
C LYS A 21 9.96 -1.06 -7.77
N GLU A 22 9.31 -0.16 -8.49
CA GLU A 22 8.80 1.07 -7.91
C GLU A 22 7.56 0.72 -7.09
N VAL A 23 7.51 1.19 -5.85
CA VAL A 23 6.45 0.92 -4.88
C VAL A 23 5.77 2.23 -4.52
N GLY A 24 4.46 2.29 -4.74
CA GLY A 24 3.59 3.32 -4.23
C GLY A 24 2.91 2.88 -2.94
N VAL A 25 2.90 3.78 -1.96
CA VAL A 25 2.34 3.56 -0.63
C VAL A 25 1.36 4.67 -0.30
N ALA A 26 0.23 4.28 0.30
CA ALA A 26 -0.74 5.19 0.89
C ALA A 26 -1.04 4.78 2.33
N ALA A 27 -0.56 5.56 3.29
CA ALA A 27 -0.80 5.36 4.71
C ALA A 27 -1.96 6.23 5.17
N PHE A 28 -3.09 5.61 5.49
CA PHE A 28 -4.28 6.30 5.95
C PHE A 28 -4.44 6.13 7.46
N ASP A 29 -4.32 7.23 8.19
CA ASP A 29 -4.63 7.30 9.62
C ASP A 29 -6.13 7.55 9.78
N LEU A 30 -6.85 6.54 10.26
CA LEU A 30 -8.29 6.62 10.47
C LEU A 30 -8.69 7.54 11.63
N ARG A 31 -7.79 7.75 12.60
CA ARG A 31 -8.05 8.57 13.78
C ARG A 31 -7.88 10.05 13.47
N LEU A 32 -6.88 10.40 12.67
CA LEU A 32 -6.63 11.78 12.24
C LEU A 32 -7.27 12.14 10.90
N ALA A 33 -7.86 11.17 10.20
CA ALA A 33 -8.32 11.30 8.81
C ALA A 33 -7.22 11.85 7.88
N SER A 34 -5.97 11.44 8.11
CA SER A 34 -4.80 11.93 7.36
C SER A 34 -4.24 10.86 6.42
N LEU A 35 -3.89 11.26 5.20
CA LEU A 35 -3.36 10.37 4.17
C LEU A 35 -1.93 10.78 3.81
N ASN A 36 -0.96 9.90 4.09
CA ASN A 36 0.43 10.09 3.72
C ASN A 36 0.78 9.23 2.51
N LEU A 37 1.34 9.87 1.49
CA LEU A 37 1.74 9.22 0.24
C LEU A 37 3.27 9.08 0.20
N SER A 38 3.75 7.93 -0.24
CA SER A 38 5.18 7.69 -0.47
C SER A 38 5.37 6.88 -1.74
N GLN A 39 6.40 7.20 -2.52
CA GLN A 39 6.77 6.45 -3.72
C GLN A 39 8.29 6.34 -3.78
N TYR A 40 8.80 5.12 -3.97
CA TYR A 40 10.23 4.85 -4.00
C TYR A 40 10.54 3.61 -4.84
N ILE A 41 11.79 3.50 -5.28
CA ILE A 41 12.29 2.30 -5.95
C ILE A 41 12.85 1.33 -4.89
N GLU A 42 12.33 0.12 -4.88
CA GLU A 42 12.81 -0.95 -4.01
C GLU A 42 14.00 -1.67 -4.64
N THR A 43 15.19 -1.33 -4.17
CA THR A 43 16.45 -1.92 -4.64
C THR A 43 16.73 -3.29 -4.01
N SER A 44 16.20 -3.57 -2.81
CA SER A 44 16.43 -4.84 -2.11
C SER A 44 15.54 -5.95 -2.66
N ILE A 45 16.12 -7.14 -2.90
CA ILE A 45 15.36 -8.36 -3.25
C ILE A 45 14.35 -8.76 -2.15
N SER A 46 14.60 -8.33 -0.92
CA SER A 46 13.79 -8.68 0.26
C SER A 46 12.88 -7.54 0.72
N TYR A 47 12.81 -6.47 -0.07
CA TYR A 47 11.92 -5.32 0.13
C TYR A 47 12.09 -4.62 1.50
N GLN A 48 13.33 -4.28 1.83
CA GLN A 48 13.68 -3.75 3.16
C GLN A 48 13.09 -2.35 3.42
N ASN A 49 12.96 -1.51 2.39
CA ASN A 49 12.35 -0.19 2.55
C ASN A 49 10.86 -0.36 2.88
N THR A 50 10.19 -1.24 2.16
CA THR A 50 8.78 -1.58 2.40
C THR A 50 8.56 -2.16 3.81
N LYS A 51 9.41 -3.08 4.26
CA LYS A 51 9.34 -3.64 5.62
C LYS A 51 9.54 -2.59 6.70
N THR A 52 10.55 -1.73 6.54
CA THR A 52 10.82 -0.63 7.48
C THR A 52 9.61 0.28 7.62
N LEU A 53 8.97 0.63 6.49
CA LEU A 53 7.77 1.46 6.48
C LEU A 53 6.57 0.77 7.15
N LEU A 54 6.36 -0.52 6.87
CA LEU A 54 5.29 -1.30 7.52
C LEU A 54 5.51 -1.42 9.04
N ASN A 55 6.75 -1.57 9.50
CA ASN A 55 7.06 -1.56 10.92
C ASN A 55 6.86 -0.18 11.55
N PHE A 56 7.19 0.89 10.82
CA PHE A 56 7.03 2.26 11.29
C PHE A 56 5.55 2.65 11.50
N TYR A 57 4.68 2.38 10.53
CA TYR A 57 3.25 2.70 10.64
C TYR A 57 2.46 1.69 11.47
N ASP A 58 3.03 0.50 11.70
CA ASP A 58 2.41 -0.60 12.42
C ASP A 58 0.94 -0.83 11.99
N PRO A 59 0.62 -0.99 10.69
CA PRO A 59 -0.77 -0.92 10.23
C PRO A 59 -1.64 -2.03 10.80
N MET A 60 -2.93 -1.77 10.98
CA MET A 60 -3.93 -2.80 11.30
C MET A 60 -4.22 -3.68 10.09
N VAL A 61 -4.24 -3.06 8.92
CA VAL A 61 -4.63 -3.67 7.64
C VAL A 61 -3.67 -3.23 6.56
N VAL A 62 -3.22 -4.18 5.76
CA VAL A 62 -2.45 -3.91 4.54
C VAL A 62 -3.28 -4.32 3.33
N ILE A 63 -3.52 -3.37 2.44
CA ILE A 63 -4.24 -3.52 1.20
C ILE A 63 -3.21 -3.61 0.08
N VAL A 64 -3.23 -4.70 -0.67
CA VAL A 64 -2.34 -4.88 -1.82
C VAL A 64 -3.17 -5.02 -3.08
N THR A 65 -2.77 -4.32 -4.14
CA THR A 65 -3.37 -4.57 -5.46
C THR A 65 -2.73 -5.81 -6.10
N PRO A 66 -3.54 -6.71 -6.70
CA PRO A 66 -3.11 -7.98 -7.29
C PRO A 66 -2.44 -7.78 -8.67
N THR A 67 -1.69 -6.70 -8.83
CA THR A 67 -0.83 -6.49 -9.99
C THR A 67 0.42 -7.33 -9.80
N LYS A 68 0.44 -8.53 -10.40
CA LYS A 68 1.69 -9.30 -10.59
C LYS A 68 2.55 -8.53 -11.59
N LEU A 69 3.26 -7.52 -11.09
CA LEU A 69 4.18 -6.73 -11.88
C LEU A 69 5.63 -7.01 -11.50
N ALA A 70 5.94 -7.66 -10.37
CA ALA A 70 7.30 -8.09 -10.09
C ALA A 70 7.92 -8.88 -11.27
N PRO A 71 9.19 -8.64 -11.62
CA PRO A 71 9.91 -9.42 -12.63
C PRO A 71 9.88 -10.93 -12.32
N ASP A 72 9.88 -11.78 -13.34
CA ASP A 72 9.87 -13.25 -13.17
C ASP A 72 11.02 -13.69 -12.24
N GLY A 73 10.67 -14.45 -11.19
CA GLY A 73 11.61 -14.94 -10.17
C GLY A 73 11.83 -14.01 -8.97
N MET A 74 11.22 -12.81 -8.95
CA MET A 74 11.21 -11.93 -7.77
C MET A 74 9.94 -12.11 -6.94
N ILE A 75 10.09 -12.04 -5.62
CA ILE A 75 8.99 -11.99 -4.66
C ILE A 75 8.33 -10.63 -4.78
N GLY A 76 7.10 -10.53 -5.28
CA GLY A 76 6.39 -9.25 -5.35
C GLY A 76 5.87 -8.74 -4.01
N VAL A 77 5.43 -7.48 -3.94
CA VAL A 77 4.82 -6.87 -2.74
C VAL A 77 3.68 -7.74 -2.17
N SER A 78 2.88 -8.38 -3.03
CA SER A 78 1.80 -9.26 -2.57
C SER A 78 2.29 -10.45 -1.74
N GLU A 79 3.41 -11.07 -2.14
CA GLU A 79 3.99 -12.21 -1.42
C GLU A 79 4.81 -11.75 -0.20
N LEU A 80 5.36 -10.52 -0.22
CA LEU A 80 5.91 -9.90 0.97
C LEU A 80 4.84 -9.68 2.04
N VAL A 81 3.70 -9.11 1.65
CA VAL A 81 2.63 -8.78 2.60
C VAL A 81 2.02 -10.04 3.18
N ASP A 82 1.84 -11.09 2.38
CA ASP A 82 1.39 -12.39 2.87
C ASP A 82 2.31 -12.91 3.99
N ARG A 83 3.63 -12.88 3.76
CA ARG A 83 4.63 -13.26 4.79
C ARG A 83 4.63 -12.33 6.00
N PHE A 84 4.52 -11.02 5.78
CA PHE A 84 4.48 -10.04 6.86
C PHE A 84 3.24 -10.27 7.75
N CYS A 85 2.06 -10.45 7.15
CA CYS A 85 0.82 -10.71 7.86
C CYS A 85 0.82 -12.07 8.59
N LEU A 86 1.36 -13.13 7.97
CA LEU A 86 1.59 -14.43 8.61
C LEU A 86 2.46 -14.28 9.87
N SER A 87 3.53 -13.48 9.80
CA SER A 87 4.44 -13.27 10.93
C SER A 87 3.87 -12.38 12.04
N THR A 88 2.97 -11.46 11.71
CA THR A 88 2.46 -10.42 12.63
C THR A 88 1.03 -10.67 13.12
N ARG A 89 0.36 -11.75 12.67
CA ARG A 89 -1.09 -12.00 12.86
C ARG A 89 -1.97 -10.83 12.40
N LYS A 90 -1.51 -10.03 11.42
CA LYS A 90 -2.25 -8.89 10.86
C LYS A 90 -3.07 -9.31 9.65
N GLY A 91 -4.15 -8.59 9.36
CA GLY A 91 -5.01 -8.85 8.21
C GLY A 91 -4.41 -8.28 6.91
N ALA A 92 -4.23 -9.13 5.89
CA ALA A 92 -3.99 -8.70 4.51
C ALA A 92 -5.30 -8.75 3.73
N VAL A 93 -5.62 -7.69 2.98
CA VAL A 93 -6.76 -7.68 2.05
C VAL A 93 -6.27 -7.45 0.63
N LEU A 94 -6.54 -8.43 -0.23
CA LEU A 94 -6.22 -8.36 -1.66
C LEU A 94 -7.41 -7.76 -2.41
N VAL A 95 -7.28 -6.52 -2.89
CA VAL A 95 -8.35 -5.84 -3.64
C VAL A 95 -8.22 -6.12 -5.13
N LYS A 96 -8.95 -7.11 -5.64
CA LYS A 96 -9.08 -7.39 -7.08
C LYS A 96 -10.02 -6.37 -7.73
N ASN A 97 -9.66 -5.88 -8.93
CA ASN A 97 -10.40 -4.92 -9.75
C ASN A 97 -10.27 -3.43 -9.37
N LEU A 98 -9.04 -2.89 -9.46
CA LEU A 98 -8.86 -1.47 -9.81
C LEU A 98 -8.60 -1.37 -11.31
N ALA A 99 -9.70 -1.29 -12.07
CA ALA A 99 -9.62 -0.84 -13.46
C ALA A 99 -9.14 0.62 -13.43
N ALA A 100 -7.87 0.84 -13.76
CA ALA A 100 -7.40 2.14 -14.21
C ALA A 100 -8.16 2.44 -15.53
N LYS A 101 -9.34 3.06 -15.44
CA LYS A 101 -9.84 3.84 -16.57
C LYS A 101 -8.73 4.86 -16.85
N GLY A 102 -8.17 4.78 -18.06
CA GLY A 102 -7.01 5.57 -18.45
C GLY A 102 -7.20 7.05 -18.10
N PRO A 103 -6.12 7.77 -17.73
CA PRO A 103 -6.23 9.13 -17.25
C PRO A 103 -6.65 10.05 -18.41
N SER A 104 -7.95 10.32 -18.50
CA SER A 104 -8.51 11.36 -19.36
C SER A 104 -8.96 12.51 -18.50
N ALA A 105 -8.01 13.22 -17.87
CA ALA A 105 -8.22 14.57 -17.35
C ALA A 105 -6.89 15.27 -17.04
N LEU A 106 -6.66 16.36 -17.79
CA LEU A 106 -5.94 17.58 -17.39
C LEU A 106 -4.44 17.47 -17.10
N SER A 107 -3.62 17.81 -18.11
CA SER A 107 -2.32 18.53 -18.01
C SER A 107 -1.48 18.37 -16.73
N LEU A 108 -1.32 17.15 -16.23
CA LEU A 108 -0.56 16.80 -15.01
C LEU A 108 0.58 15.82 -15.33
N ASP A 109 1.04 15.77 -16.57
CA ASP A 109 1.90 14.70 -17.12
C ASP A 109 3.22 14.46 -16.35
N THR A 110 3.79 15.49 -15.72
CA THR A 110 5.02 15.38 -14.92
C THR A 110 4.75 14.96 -13.47
N TYR A 111 3.71 15.48 -12.83
CA TYR A 111 3.35 15.14 -11.44
C TYR A 111 2.76 13.73 -11.35
N TYR A 112 2.00 13.33 -12.37
CA TYR A 112 1.43 11.99 -12.47
C TYR A 112 2.52 10.94 -12.60
N LYS A 113 3.56 11.17 -13.42
CA LYS A 113 4.67 10.20 -13.56
C LYS A 113 5.40 9.90 -12.25
N GLN A 114 5.53 10.88 -11.35
CA GLN A 114 6.30 10.70 -10.12
C GLN A 114 5.48 10.12 -8.94
N TYR A 115 4.15 10.20 -8.98
CA TYR A 115 3.29 9.79 -7.86
C TYR A 115 2.11 8.88 -8.25
N TYR A 116 2.01 8.42 -9.51
CA TYR A 116 0.86 7.61 -9.96
C TYR A 116 0.67 6.33 -9.14
N LEU A 117 1.74 5.69 -8.63
CA LEU A 117 1.60 4.46 -7.85
C LEU A 117 1.07 4.75 -6.46
N SER A 118 1.53 5.82 -5.79
CA SER A 118 1.01 6.19 -4.47
C SER A 118 -0.44 6.70 -4.56
N LEU A 119 -0.80 7.40 -5.63
CA LEU A 119 -2.18 7.79 -5.92
C LEU A 119 -3.08 6.58 -6.20
N ALA A 120 -2.59 5.60 -6.97
CA ALA A 120 -3.32 4.37 -7.19
C ALA A 120 -3.47 3.55 -5.89
N ALA A 121 -2.44 3.52 -5.05
CA ALA A 121 -2.50 2.91 -3.72
C ALA A 121 -3.54 3.59 -2.84
N ALA A 122 -3.59 4.93 -2.86
CA ALA A 122 -4.60 5.70 -2.15
C ALA A 122 -6.01 5.39 -2.63
N ALA A 123 -6.23 5.33 -3.94
CA ALA A 123 -7.52 4.95 -4.51
C ALA A 123 -7.97 3.56 -4.04
N ALA A 124 -7.05 2.59 -3.99
CA ALA A 124 -7.33 1.26 -3.47
C ALA A 124 -7.70 1.28 -1.97
N THR A 125 -6.95 2.03 -1.16
CA THR A 125 -7.20 2.19 0.28
C THR A 125 -8.54 2.85 0.55
N ILE A 126 -8.84 3.95 -0.14
CA ILE A 126 -10.10 4.69 0.02
C ILE A 126 -11.29 3.83 -0.41
N LYS A 127 -11.19 3.11 -1.53
CA LYS A 127 -12.27 2.22 -2.01
C LYS A 127 -12.55 1.08 -1.04
N TRP A 128 -11.51 0.53 -0.40
CA TRP A 128 -11.71 -0.50 0.62
C TRP A 128 -12.42 0.06 1.86
N TYR A 129 -12.04 1.26 2.29
CA TYR A 129 -12.64 1.91 3.45
C TYR A 129 -14.08 2.41 3.18
N PHE A 130 -14.34 2.89 1.96
CA PHE A 130 -15.65 3.36 1.49
C PHE A 130 -16.10 2.55 0.26
N PRO A 131 -16.74 1.38 0.46
CA PRO A 131 -17.18 0.52 -0.65
C PRO A 131 -18.21 1.17 -1.60
N THR A 132 -18.88 2.24 -1.15
CA THR A 132 -19.98 2.91 -1.86
C THR A 132 -19.54 4.02 -2.83
N LEU A 133 -18.25 4.37 -2.89
CA LEU A 133 -17.73 5.44 -3.77
C LEU A 133 -17.46 4.98 -5.23
N ALA A 134 -18.33 4.16 -5.83
CA ALA A 134 -18.15 3.61 -7.18
C ALA A 134 -19.21 4.10 -8.18
#